data_AF-A0A9E1IHP8-F1
#
_entry.id   AF-A0A9E1IHP8-F1
#
_cell.length_a   1.000
_cell.length_b   1.000
_cell.length_c   1.000
_cell.angle_alpha   90.00
_cell.angle_beta   90.00
_cell.angle_gamma   90.00
#
_symmetry.space_group_name_H-M   'P 1'
#
loop_
_entity.id
_entity.type
_entity.pdbx_description
1 polymer ?
#
loop_
_entity_poly.entity_id
_entity_poly.type
_entity_poly.pdbx_seq_one_letter_code
_entity_poly.pdbx_strand_id
1 'polypeptide(L)'
;MKYEGAMYRPPSEANSYILQATIGCSWNHCTYCQMYRQKKFRLRDLDETIDDIRQASAAIRGRRATEADSKHRFPELESRPTEPGGPGVDRVIGANLSKVFVADGDSLALPMDHWLPILAEINRNFPDLRQISCYATAMNILQKSKEELKALRQAGLSLLYLGPESGDDVTLKRIAKGGTFDDHVVA
;
A
#
# COMPACT_ATOMS: atom_id res chain seq x y z
N MET A 1 -5.95 7.98 -11.99
CA MET A 1 -5.16 7.07 -11.15
C MET A 1 -4.67 5.96 -12.04
N LYS A 2 -3.35 5.70 -12.11
CA LYS A 2 -2.78 4.68 -13.01
C LYS A 2 -2.26 3.49 -12.20
N TYR A 3 -2.78 2.29 -12.48
CA TYR A 3 -2.34 1.06 -11.82
C TYR A 3 -1.73 0.07 -12.83
N GLU A 4 -0.72 -0.68 -12.40
CA GLU A 4 -0.06 -1.71 -13.20
C GLU A 4 -0.21 -3.08 -12.54
N GLY A 5 -0.81 -4.01 -13.28
CA GLY A 5 -0.96 -5.42 -12.91
C GLY A 5 -1.89 -5.69 -11.72
N ALA A 6 -1.86 -6.94 -11.26
CA ALA A 6 -2.62 -7.42 -10.11
C ALA A 6 -2.22 -6.69 -8.83
N MET A 7 -3.20 -6.23 -8.05
CA MET A 7 -2.96 -5.55 -6.78
C MET A 7 -3.39 -6.45 -5.64
N TYR A 8 -2.57 -6.53 -4.60
CA TYR A 8 -2.86 -7.36 -3.44
C TYR A 8 -2.79 -6.52 -2.16
N ARG A 9 -3.70 -6.81 -1.25
CA ARG A 9 -3.83 -6.12 0.04
C ARG A 9 -4.28 -7.10 1.12
N PRO A 10 -3.92 -6.87 2.39
CA PRO A 10 -4.43 -7.71 3.46
C PRO A 10 -5.93 -7.42 3.65
N PRO A 11 -6.73 -8.38 4.16
CA PRO A 11 -8.18 -8.20 4.34
C PRO A 11 -8.54 -6.97 5.19
N SER A 12 -7.69 -6.62 6.15
CA SER A 12 -7.89 -5.43 6.98
C SER A 12 -7.84 -4.12 6.17
N GLU A 13 -7.24 -4.10 4.98
CA GLU A 13 -7.15 -2.93 4.08
C GLU A 13 -8.25 -2.92 3.00
N ALA A 14 -9.31 -3.73 3.13
CA ALA A 14 -10.41 -3.82 2.17
C ALA A 14 -11.12 -2.47 1.87
N ASN A 15 -11.14 -1.56 2.85
CA ASN A 15 -11.79 -0.25 2.76
C ASN A 15 -10.80 0.93 2.62
N SER A 16 -9.52 0.65 2.36
CA SER A 16 -8.50 1.69 2.25
C SER A 16 -8.47 2.31 0.85
N TYR A 17 -7.90 3.50 0.73
CA TYR A 17 -7.36 3.94 -0.55
C TYR A 17 -6.07 3.18 -0.81
N ILE A 18 -6.00 2.52 -1.96
CA ILE A 18 -4.88 1.70 -2.38
C ILE A 18 -3.98 2.57 -3.27
N LEU A 19 -2.86 3.02 -2.74
CA LEU A 19 -1.88 3.81 -3.48
C LEU A 19 -0.77 2.88 -3.98
N GLN A 20 -0.60 2.73 -5.30
CA GLN A 20 0.53 1.99 -5.84
C GLN A 20 1.73 2.94 -5.96
N ALA A 21 2.77 2.78 -5.15
CA ALA A 21 3.98 3.63 -5.21
C ALA A 21 5.24 2.85 -5.65
N THR A 22 5.16 1.52 -5.60
CA THR A 22 6.11 0.59 -6.21
C THR A 22 5.36 -0.33 -7.15
N ILE A 23 6.06 -0.98 -8.08
CA ILE A 23 5.52 -2.06 -8.90
C ILE A 23 6.19 -3.35 -8.45
N GLY A 24 5.43 -4.36 -8.03
CA GLY A 24 5.95 -5.69 -7.71
C GLY A 24 6.60 -5.80 -6.33
N CYS A 25 7.65 -6.61 -6.21
CA CYS A 25 8.37 -6.88 -4.96
C CYS A 25 9.88 -6.95 -5.23
N SER A 26 10.70 -6.25 -4.44
CA SER A 26 12.17 -6.25 -4.63
C SER A 26 12.81 -7.61 -4.42
N TRP A 27 12.19 -8.45 -3.61
CA TRP A 27 12.67 -9.80 -3.35
C TRP A 27 12.19 -10.79 -4.42
N ASN A 28 10.89 -10.93 -4.64
CA ASN A 28 10.24 -11.79 -5.67
C ASN A 28 10.80 -13.23 -5.87
N HIS A 29 11.53 -13.78 -4.90
CA HIS A 29 12.13 -15.12 -4.98
C HIS A 29 11.36 -16.18 -4.18
N CYS A 30 10.50 -15.78 -3.24
CA CYS A 30 9.70 -16.68 -2.40
C CYS A 30 8.99 -17.78 -3.21
N THR A 31 9.29 -19.05 -2.95
CA THR A 31 8.79 -20.18 -3.76
C THR A 31 7.26 -20.34 -3.69
N TYR A 32 6.64 -19.92 -2.59
CA TYR A 32 5.19 -19.95 -2.38
C TYR A 32 4.46 -18.72 -2.97
N CYS A 33 5.16 -17.61 -3.21
CA CYS A 33 4.54 -16.36 -3.62
C CYS A 33 4.32 -16.34 -5.13
N GLN A 34 3.04 -16.30 -5.53
CA GLN A 34 2.62 -16.13 -6.94
C GLN A 34 2.16 -14.70 -7.27
N MET A 35 2.08 -13.82 -6.27
CA MET A 35 1.47 -12.50 -6.37
C MET A 35 2.21 -11.57 -7.35
N TYR A 36 3.54 -11.53 -7.28
CA TYR A 36 4.34 -10.53 -7.98
C TYR A 36 5.16 -11.12 -9.14
N ARG A 37 4.92 -12.37 -9.53
CA ARG A 37 5.71 -13.10 -10.55
C ARG A 37 5.65 -12.47 -11.94
N GLN A 38 4.56 -11.78 -12.24
CA GLN A 38 4.34 -11.09 -13.52
C GLN A 38 4.84 -9.64 -13.53
N LYS A 39 5.33 -9.13 -12.39
CA LYS A 39 5.78 -7.75 -12.24
C LYS A 39 7.31 -7.69 -12.11
N LYS A 40 7.92 -6.71 -12.75
CA LYS A 40 9.34 -6.36 -12.52
C LYS A 40 9.40 -5.26 -11.47
N PHE A 41 10.22 -5.47 -10.44
CA PHE A 41 10.34 -4.48 -9.38
C PHE A 41 10.86 -3.15 -9.92
N ARG A 42 10.13 -2.07 -9.62
CA ARG A 42 10.57 -0.70 -9.85
C ARG A 42 9.82 0.26 -8.93
N LEU A 43 10.47 1.37 -8.62
CA LEU A 43 9.82 2.53 -8.02
C LEU A 43 8.92 3.17 -9.09
N ARG A 44 7.74 3.65 -8.69
CA ARG A 44 6.97 4.54 -9.57
C ARG A 44 7.54 5.95 -9.48
N ASP A 45 7.32 6.71 -10.55
CA ASP A 45 7.65 8.12 -10.56
C ASP A 45 6.90 8.86 -9.43
N LEU A 46 7.61 9.73 -8.73
CA LEU A 46 7.09 10.43 -7.56
C LEU A 46 5.95 11.38 -7.93
N ASP A 47 6.09 12.12 -9.04
CA ASP A 47 5.07 13.08 -9.47
C ASP A 47 3.80 12.37 -9.93
N GLU A 48 3.93 11.24 -10.64
CA GLU A 48 2.78 10.39 -10.97
C GLU A 48 2.08 9.84 -9.72
N THR A 49 2.85 9.45 -8.69
CA THR A 49 2.31 8.92 -7.42
C THR A 49 1.56 10.03 -6.65
N ILE A 50 2.11 11.25 -6.63
CA ILE A 50 1.47 12.43 -6.05
C ILE A 50 0.19 12.81 -6.80
N ASP A 51 0.21 12.74 -8.13
CA ASP A 51 -0.97 13.01 -8.95
C ASP A 51 -2.10 12.00 -8.67
N ASP A 52 -1.77 10.72 -8.50
CA ASP A 52 -2.75 9.69 -8.10
C ASP A 52 -3.45 10.04 -6.77
N ILE A 53 -2.71 10.56 -5.78
CA ILE A 53 -3.26 11.01 -4.49
C ILE A 53 -4.25 12.18 -4.69
N ARG A 54 -3.87 13.16 -5.51
CA ARG A 54 -4.71 14.33 -5.80
C ARG A 54 -6.00 13.94 -6.53
N GLN A 55 -5.88 13.06 -7.52
CA GLN A 55 -7.02 12.51 -8.23
C GLN A 55 -7.96 11.74 -7.29
N ALA A 56 -7.42 10.95 -6.36
CA ALA A 56 -8.21 10.26 -5.36
C ALA A 56 -8.96 11.23 -4.44
N SER A 57 -8.30 12.30 -3.97
CA SER A 57 -8.94 13.35 -3.17
C SER A 57 -10.07 14.05 -3.91
N ALA A 58 -9.85 14.42 -5.17
CA ALA A 58 -10.88 15.03 -6.02
C ALA A 58 -12.10 14.11 -6.21
N ALA A 59 -11.86 12.81 -6.48
CA ALA A 59 -12.93 11.82 -6.64
C ALA A 59 -13.76 11.65 -5.36
N ILE A 60 -13.14 11.67 -4.18
CA ILE A 60 -13.83 11.54 -2.90
C ILE A 60 -14.67 12.78 -2.60
N ARG A 61 -14.14 13.98 -2.85
CA ARG A 61 -14.89 15.24 -2.70
C ARG A 61 -16.11 15.27 -3.62
N GLY A 62 -15.95 14.79 -4.86
CA GLY A 62 -17.05 14.64 -5.81
C GLY A 62 -18.18 13.74 -5.30
N ARG A 63 -17.86 12.56 -4.76
CA ARG A 63 -18.86 11.63 -4.17
C ARG A 63 -19.65 12.26 -3.01
N ARG A 64 -18.96 12.98 -2.12
CA ARG A 64 -19.62 13.65 -0.99
C ARG A 64 -20.57 14.75 -1.44
N ALA A 65 -20.24 15.47 -2.51
CA ALA A 65 -21.12 16.48 -3.09
C ALA A 65 -22.40 15.84 -3.67
N THR A 66 -22.28 14.74 -4.42
CA THR A 66 -23.43 14.05 -5.01
C THR A 66 -24.35 13.39 -3.98
N GLU A 67 -23.79 12.83 -2.90
CA GLU A 67 -24.58 12.23 -1.80
C GLU A 67 -25.31 13.29 -0.96
N ALA A 68 -24.73 14.48 -0.81
CA ALA A 68 -25.38 15.60 -0.13
C ALA A 68 -26.65 16.06 -0.88
N ASP A 69 -26.64 15.98 -2.21
CA ASP A 69 -27.76 16.34 -3.09
C ASP A 69 -28.83 15.24 -3.21
N SER A 70 -28.52 13.98 -2.84
CA SER A 70 -29.38 12.82 -3.07
C SER A 70 -30.22 12.36 -1.87
N LYS A 71 -30.36 13.18 -0.81
CA LYS A 71 -31.05 12.84 0.47
C LYS A 71 -32.50 12.28 0.38
N HIS A 72 -33.07 12.15 -0.82
CA HIS A 72 -34.42 11.62 -1.08
C HIS A 72 -34.46 10.41 -2.04
N ARG A 73 -33.32 9.76 -2.33
CA ARG A 73 -33.29 8.61 -3.25
C ARG A 73 -32.73 7.39 -2.51
N PHE A 74 -33.52 6.30 -2.46
CA PHE A 74 -33.02 5.00 -1.99
C PHE A 74 -31.80 4.62 -2.84
N PRO A 75 -30.69 4.17 -2.24
CA PRO A 75 -29.55 3.75 -3.04
C PRO A 75 -29.95 2.48 -3.77
N GLU A 76 -30.10 2.58 -5.10
CA GLU A 76 -29.96 1.42 -5.95
C GLU A 76 -28.64 0.74 -5.59
N LEU A 77 -28.65 -0.58 -5.47
CA LEU A 77 -27.45 -1.37 -5.34
C LEU A 77 -26.68 -1.20 -6.65
N GLU A 78 -25.90 -0.11 -6.76
CA GLU A 78 -25.18 0.22 -7.98
C GLU A 78 -24.36 -1.00 -8.39
N SER A 79 -24.58 -1.45 -9.62
CA SER A 79 -23.93 -2.60 -10.20
C SER A 79 -22.42 -2.46 -10.04
N ARG A 80 -21.79 -3.52 -9.51
CA ARG A 80 -20.35 -3.60 -9.26
C ARG A 80 -19.59 -3.13 -10.51
N PRO A 81 -18.90 -1.97 -10.48
CA PRO A 81 -18.11 -1.51 -11.62
C PRO A 81 -17.03 -2.54 -11.91
N THR A 82 -16.97 -3.05 -13.13
CA THR A 82 -15.87 -3.89 -13.60
C THR A 82 -14.68 -2.99 -13.92
N GLU A 83 -13.88 -2.74 -12.87
CA GLU A 83 -12.53 -2.15 -12.78
C GLU A 83 -12.40 -0.60 -12.77
N PRO A 84 -11.65 -0.06 -11.79
CA PRO A 84 -10.20 0.06 -11.91
C PRO A 84 -9.45 -0.48 -10.69
N GLY A 85 -8.60 -1.47 -10.94
CA GLY A 85 -7.79 -2.18 -9.97
C GLY A 85 -7.62 -3.58 -10.51
N GLY A 86 -6.42 -3.90 -11.01
CA GLY A 86 -6.18 -5.19 -11.66
C GLY A 86 -6.53 -6.38 -10.76
N PRO A 87 -6.42 -7.62 -11.27
CA PRO A 87 -6.90 -8.81 -10.58
C PRO A 87 -6.52 -8.81 -9.09
N GLY A 88 -7.52 -8.73 -8.20
CA GLY A 88 -7.33 -8.68 -6.74
C GLY A 88 -7.79 -7.41 -6.01
N VAL A 89 -8.17 -6.33 -6.70
CA VAL A 89 -8.76 -5.12 -6.07
C VAL A 89 -10.01 -4.66 -6.82
N ASP A 90 -11.19 -5.01 -6.31
CA ASP A 90 -12.49 -4.58 -6.88
C ASP A 90 -12.67 -3.05 -6.90
N ARG A 91 -11.99 -2.34 -5.99
CA ARG A 91 -12.10 -0.88 -5.85
C ARG A 91 -10.85 -0.31 -5.16
N VAL A 92 -10.21 0.65 -5.81
CA VAL A 92 -8.98 1.29 -5.28
C VAL A 92 -9.23 2.35 -4.22
N ILE A 93 -10.42 2.93 -4.12
CA ILE A 93 -10.78 3.89 -3.05
C ILE A 93 -11.95 3.33 -2.28
N GLY A 94 -11.79 2.90 -1.03
CA GLY A 94 -12.91 2.40 -0.19
C GLY A 94 -14.09 3.37 -0.06
N ALA A 95 -15.26 2.85 0.36
CA ALA A 95 -16.48 3.65 0.52
C ALA A 95 -16.33 4.73 1.60
N ASN A 96 -15.76 4.35 2.75
CA ASN A 96 -15.49 5.26 3.87
C ASN A 96 -13.98 5.39 4.06
N LEU A 97 -13.38 6.38 3.40
CA LEU A 97 -11.94 6.58 3.48
C LEU A 97 -11.53 7.03 4.89
N SER A 98 -10.83 6.15 5.58
CA SER A 98 -10.14 6.43 6.85
C SER A 98 -8.70 5.93 6.85
N LYS A 99 -8.27 5.25 5.78
CA LYS A 99 -6.97 4.58 5.70
C LYS A 99 -6.40 4.65 4.30
N VAL A 100 -5.08 4.77 4.21
CA VAL A 100 -4.32 4.62 2.97
C VAL A 100 -3.37 3.44 3.10
N PHE A 101 -3.40 2.54 2.12
CA PHE A 101 -2.48 1.43 2.01
C PHE A 101 -1.57 1.67 0.81
N VAL A 102 -0.29 1.90 1.08
CA VAL A 102 0.75 2.00 0.05
C VAL A 102 1.13 0.58 -0.35
N ALA A 103 0.62 0.19 -1.51
CA ALA A 103 0.48 -1.19 -1.95
C ALA A 103 1.69 -1.70 -2.74
N ASP A 104 1.55 -2.92 -3.28
CA ASP A 104 2.61 -3.78 -3.80
C ASP A 104 3.56 -4.32 -2.72
N GLY A 105 4.34 -5.34 -3.09
CA GLY A 105 4.91 -6.31 -2.14
C GLY A 105 6.05 -5.79 -1.29
N ASP A 106 6.64 -4.66 -1.65
CA ASP A 106 7.79 -4.10 -0.95
C ASP A 106 7.84 -2.57 -1.02
N SER A 107 6.79 -1.92 -0.51
CA SER A 107 6.71 -0.46 -0.55
C SER A 107 7.63 0.23 0.46
N LEU A 108 8.03 -0.43 1.55
CA LEU A 108 8.99 0.16 2.49
C LEU A 108 10.38 0.40 1.85
N ALA A 109 10.72 -0.34 0.78
CA ALA A 109 11.95 -0.13 0.01
C ALA A 109 12.07 1.25 -0.67
N LEU A 110 10.98 2.04 -0.75
CA LEU A 110 11.05 3.42 -1.23
C LEU A 110 12.10 4.22 -0.43
N PRO A 111 12.95 5.03 -1.10
CA PRO A 111 13.88 5.93 -0.42
C PRO A 111 13.13 7.05 0.32
N MET A 112 13.81 7.73 1.26
CA MET A 112 13.19 8.77 2.09
C MET A 112 12.72 9.98 1.29
N ASP A 113 13.42 10.31 0.21
CA ASP A 113 13.06 11.39 -0.73
C ASP A 113 11.78 11.08 -1.52
N HIS A 114 11.30 9.83 -1.54
CA HIS A 114 9.99 9.45 -2.06
C HIS A 114 8.95 9.36 -0.93
N TRP A 115 9.28 8.70 0.17
CA TRP A 115 8.33 8.50 1.27
C TRP A 115 7.84 9.80 1.89
N LEU A 116 8.74 10.74 2.19
CA LEU A 116 8.36 11.97 2.90
C LEU A 116 7.40 12.84 2.07
N PRO A 117 7.64 13.10 0.77
CA PRO A 117 6.67 13.80 -0.07
C PRO A 117 5.34 13.06 -0.23
N ILE A 118 5.36 11.73 -0.38
CA ILE A 118 4.14 10.91 -0.46
C ILE A 118 3.30 11.08 0.80
N LEU A 119 3.90 10.91 1.98
CA LEU A 119 3.20 11.06 3.27
C LEU A 119 2.67 12.49 3.46
N ALA A 120 3.46 13.50 3.09
CA ALA A 120 3.03 14.89 3.16
C ALA A 120 1.81 15.17 2.26
N GLU A 121 1.81 14.63 1.04
CA GLU A 121 0.69 14.79 0.10
C GLU A 121 -0.56 14.03 0.59
N ILE A 122 -0.40 12.81 1.12
CA ILE A 122 -1.48 12.03 1.74
C ILE A 122 -2.13 12.82 2.87
N ASN A 123 -1.34 13.31 3.84
CA ASN A 123 -1.84 14.05 5.00
C ASN A 123 -2.53 15.36 4.61
N ARG A 124 -2.02 16.06 3.59
CA ARG A 124 -2.65 17.29 3.07
C ARG A 124 -4.03 17.02 2.46
N ASN A 125 -4.16 15.92 1.73
CA ASN A 125 -5.38 15.60 0.99
C ASN A 125 -6.43 14.87 1.83
N PHE A 126 -6.00 14.20 2.89
CA PHE A 126 -6.83 13.36 3.74
C PHE A 126 -6.50 13.63 5.23
N PRO A 127 -6.90 14.78 5.78
CA PRO A 127 -6.50 15.19 7.14
C PRO A 127 -7.08 14.30 8.25
N ASP A 128 -8.21 13.63 7.99
CA ASP A 128 -8.90 12.78 8.97
C ASP A 128 -8.51 11.29 8.86
N LEU A 129 -7.35 10.98 8.23
CA LEU A 129 -6.89 9.60 8.15
C LEU A 129 -6.54 9.06 9.53
N ARG A 130 -7.03 7.85 9.79
CA ARG A 130 -6.69 7.07 10.97
C ARG A 130 -5.36 6.33 10.80
N GLN A 131 -5.03 5.92 9.57
CA GLN A 131 -3.91 5.02 9.33
C GLN A 131 -3.32 5.18 7.92
N ILE A 132 -1.99 5.22 7.86
CA ILE A 132 -1.23 4.95 6.64
C ILE A 132 -0.40 3.69 6.88
N SER A 133 -0.41 2.75 5.94
CA SER A 133 0.23 1.45 6.08
C SER A 133 0.87 0.95 4.78
N CYS A 134 1.80 -0.02 4.87
CA CYS A 134 2.38 -0.68 3.70
C CYS A 134 2.85 -2.10 4.04
N TYR A 135 3.16 -2.90 3.01
CA TYR A 135 3.95 -4.12 3.19
C TYR A 135 5.43 -3.78 3.45
N ALA A 136 6.09 -4.63 4.23
CA ALA A 136 7.52 -4.59 4.48
C ALA A 136 8.07 -6.02 4.63
N THR A 137 9.31 -6.24 4.20
CA THR A 137 10.09 -7.41 4.62
C THR A 137 11.07 -7.02 5.74
N ALA A 138 11.58 -8.00 6.49
CA ALA A 138 12.58 -7.74 7.52
C ALA A 138 13.81 -7.03 6.94
N MET A 139 14.26 -7.44 5.76
CA MET A 139 15.36 -6.79 5.05
C MET A 139 15.12 -5.30 4.79
N ASN A 140 13.91 -4.89 4.40
CA ASN A 140 13.64 -3.45 4.14
C ASN A 140 13.62 -2.64 5.42
N ILE A 141 13.15 -3.25 6.52
CA ILE A 141 13.19 -2.62 7.84
C ILE A 141 14.64 -2.43 8.26
N LEU A 142 15.47 -3.47 8.14
CA LEU A 142 16.90 -3.43 8.49
C LEU A 142 17.74 -2.51 7.59
N GLN A 143 17.30 -2.28 6.35
CA GLN A 143 17.93 -1.31 5.44
C GLN A 143 17.63 0.14 5.81
N LYS A 144 16.61 0.40 6.64
CA LYS A 144 16.31 1.73 7.16
C LYS A 144 17.00 1.93 8.50
N SER A 145 17.64 3.09 8.66
CA SER A 145 18.12 3.50 9.96
C SER A 145 16.96 3.72 10.93
N LYS A 146 17.25 3.62 12.23
CA LYS A 146 16.27 3.88 13.28
C LYS A 146 15.70 5.30 13.19
N GLU A 147 16.51 6.26 12.77
CA GLU A 147 16.15 7.66 12.57
C GLU A 147 15.19 7.82 11.39
N GLU A 148 15.43 7.12 10.28
CA GLU A 148 14.51 7.08 9.15
C GLU A 148 13.16 6.45 9.52
N LEU A 149 13.16 5.32 10.24
CA LEU A 149 11.92 4.68 10.71
C LEU A 149 11.12 5.61 11.64
N LYS A 150 11.80 6.33 12.55
CA LYS A 150 11.18 7.35 13.39
C LYS A 150 10.60 8.50 12.56
N ALA A 151 11.32 8.97 11.55
CA ALA A 151 10.85 10.03 10.66
C ALA A 151 9.61 9.60 9.87
N LEU A 152 9.59 8.37 9.33
CA LEU A 152 8.42 7.80 8.67
C LEU A 152 7.21 7.73 9.61
N ARG A 153 7.43 7.27 10.85
CA ARG A 153 6.38 7.21 11.87
C ARG A 153 5.82 8.59 12.20
N GLN A 154 6.68 9.58 12.40
CA GLN A 154 6.30 10.97 12.68
C GLN A 154 5.54 11.60 11.50
N ALA A 155 5.91 11.25 10.28
CA ALA A 155 5.22 11.68 9.06
C ALA A 155 3.89 10.94 8.81
N GLY A 156 3.55 9.92 9.61
CA GLY A 156 2.24 9.27 9.60
C GLY A 156 2.21 7.82 9.13
N LEU A 157 3.34 7.24 8.70
CA LEU A 157 3.40 5.80 8.39
C LEU A 157 3.28 5.00 9.68
N SER A 158 2.11 4.39 9.87
CA SER A 158 1.64 3.98 11.19
C SER A 158 1.54 2.47 11.39
N LEU A 159 1.56 1.69 10.31
CA LEU A 159 1.51 0.22 10.38
C LEU A 159 2.33 -0.38 9.24
N LEU A 160 3.19 -1.34 9.57
CA LEU A 160 3.91 -2.15 8.61
C LEU A 160 3.36 -3.58 8.66
N TYR A 161 2.98 -4.13 7.52
CA TYR A 161 2.63 -5.53 7.39
C TYR A 161 3.90 -6.33 7.09
N LEU A 162 4.43 -7.01 8.11
CA LEU A 162 5.59 -7.88 8.00
C LEU A 162 5.17 -9.33 7.79
N GLY A 163 5.70 -9.98 6.76
CA GLY A 163 5.55 -11.42 6.53
C GLY A 163 6.82 -12.17 6.90
N PRO A 164 6.91 -12.85 8.07
CA PRO A 164 8.02 -13.72 8.41
C PRO A 164 7.89 -15.14 7.83
N GLU A 165 6.66 -15.67 7.76
CA GLU A 165 6.26 -17.03 7.33
C GLU A 165 6.83 -18.21 8.12
N SER A 166 8.05 -18.10 8.64
CA SER A 166 8.68 -19.10 9.50
C SER A 166 9.69 -18.44 10.44
N GLY A 167 9.93 -19.05 11.59
CA GLY A 167 11.06 -18.74 12.48
C GLY A 167 12.21 -19.75 12.40
N ASP A 168 12.15 -20.72 11.49
CA ASP A 168 13.19 -21.74 11.28
C ASP A 168 14.00 -21.42 10.01
N ASP A 169 15.31 -21.23 10.17
CA ASP A 169 16.22 -20.86 9.07
C ASP A 169 16.26 -21.91 7.95
N VAL A 170 16.14 -23.21 8.30
CA VAL A 170 16.10 -24.28 7.30
C VAL A 170 14.86 -24.11 6.40
N THR A 171 13.71 -23.80 6.99
CA THR A 171 12.47 -23.51 6.28
C THR A 171 12.57 -22.22 5.48
N LEU A 172 13.06 -21.12 6.06
CA LEU A 172 13.24 -19.83 5.38
C LEU A 172 14.10 -19.97 4.12
N LYS A 173 15.17 -20.76 4.20
CA LYS A 173 16.04 -21.10 3.06
C LYS A 173 15.29 -21.92 2.00
N ARG A 174 14.54 -22.96 2.40
CA ARG A 174 13.76 -23.82 1.47
C ARG A 174 12.69 -23.04 0.71
N ILE A 175 12.04 -22.08 1.37
CA ILE A 175 11.00 -21.26 0.73
C ILE A 175 11.56 -20.00 0.05
N ALA A 176 12.89 -19.81 0.09
CA ALA A 176 13.57 -18.63 -0.42
C ALA A 176 12.92 -17.32 0.06
N LYS A 177 12.65 -17.20 1.38
CA LYS A 177 11.99 -16.00 1.95
C LYS A 177 12.89 -14.75 1.95
N GLY A 178 14.21 -14.99 1.98
CA GLY A 178 15.18 -13.96 2.34
C GLY A 178 15.21 -13.75 3.86
N GLY A 179 16.34 -13.26 4.37
CA GLY A 179 16.57 -13.08 5.80
C GLY A 179 16.74 -14.38 6.59
N THR A 180 16.94 -14.22 7.89
CA THR A 180 17.11 -15.26 8.92
C THR A 180 16.12 -15.04 10.06
N PHE A 181 16.01 -16.00 10.98
CA PHE A 181 15.29 -15.84 12.24
C PHE A 181 15.72 -14.56 12.98
N ASP A 182 17.03 -14.32 13.11
CA ASP A 182 17.57 -13.15 13.79
C ASP A 182 17.19 -11.85 13.09
N ASP A 183 17.23 -11.81 11.74
CA ASP A 183 16.78 -10.63 10.98
C ASP A 183 15.32 -10.28 11.28
N HIS A 184 14.47 -11.30 11.41
CA HIS A 184 13.05 -11.14 11.74
C HIS A 184 12.80 -10.72 13.18
N VAL A 185 13.68 -11.08 14.11
CA VAL A 185 13.59 -10.66 15.53
C VAL A 185 14.06 -9.23 15.71
N VAL A 186 15.10 -8.82 14.97
CA VAL A 186 15.66 -7.47 15.06
C VAL A 186 14.76 -6.43 14.38
N ALA A 187 14.13 -6.80 13.26
CA ALA A 187 13.21 -5.95 12.50
C ALA A 187 11.91 -5.64 13.26
#